data_AF-A0A916LET4-F1
#
_entry.id   AF-A0A916LET4-F1
#
_cell.length_a   1.000
_cell.length_b   1.000
_cell.length_c   1.000
_cell.angle_alpha   90.00
_cell.angle_beta   90.00
_cell.angle_gamma   90.00
#
_symmetry.space_group_name_H-M   'P 1'
#
loop_
_entity.id
_entity.type
_entity.pdbx_description
1 polymer ?
#
loop_
_entity_poly.entity_id
_entity_poly.type
_entity_poly.pdbx_seq_one_letter_code
_entity_poly.pdbx_strand_id
1 'polypeptide(L)'
;MEQFTVQAADRLWVDGMQDGCIEWMGAMANRLPMMVVAELIGLPDPDIAQLVKWGYAATQLLEGLVENDQLVAAGVALMELSGYIFEQFDRAAADPRDNS
;
A
#
# COMPACT_ATOMS: atom_id res chain seq x y z
N MET A 1 15.84 0.10 5.20
CA MET A 1 15.29 -1.16 4.64
C MET A 1 15.06 -2.19 5.73
N GLU A 2 16.07 -2.97 6.17
CA GLU A 2 15.83 -4.03 7.17
C GLU A 2 15.24 -3.51 8.49
N GLN A 3 15.77 -2.40 9.02
CA GLN A 3 15.23 -1.74 10.21
C GLN A 3 13.78 -1.22 10.02
N PHE A 4 13.45 -0.71 8.84
CA PHE A 4 12.09 -0.27 8.52
C PHE A 4 11.13 -1.46 8.49
N THR A 5 11.52 -2.55 7.83
CA THR A 5 10.71 -3.77 7.76
C THR A 5 10.41 -4.34 9.14
N VAL A 6 11.41 -4.35 10.04
CA VAL A 6 11.22 -4.81 11.43
C VAL A 6 10.25 -3.89 12.18
N GLN A 7 10.43 -2.56 12.10
CA GLN A 7 9.52 -1.61 12.76
C GLN A 7 8.09 -1.67 12.21
N ALA A 8 7.94 -1.85 10.89
CA ALA A 8 6.65 -2.02 10.23
C ALA A 8 5.97 -3.31 10.69
N ALA A 9 6.72 -4.43 10.78
CA ALA A 9 6.20 -5.69 11.30
C ALA A 9 5.78 -5.57 12.77
N ASP A 10 6.58 -4.92 13.62
CA ASP A 10 6.23 -4.71 15.03
C ASP A 10 4.96 -3.89 15.19
N ARG A 11 4.78 -2.83 14.39
CA ARG A 11 3.53 -2.03 14.39
C ARG A 11 2.33 -2.85 13.96
N LEU A 12 2.43 -3.57 12.84
CA LEU A 12 1.34 -4.43 12.35
C LEU A 12 0.99 -5.55 13.32
N TRP A 13 1.98 -6.07 14.04
CA TRP A 13 1.77 -7.08 15.08
C TRP A 13 0.95 -6.53 16.25
N VAL A 14 1.29 -5.33 16.74
CA VAL A 14 0.56 -4.66 17.83
C VAL A 14 -0.86 -4.29 17.39
N ASP A 15 -1.02 -3.73 16.20
CA ASP A 15 -2.32 -3.28 15.69
C ASP A 15 -3.26 -4.45 15.32
N GLY A 16 -2.68 -5.56 14.88
CA GLY A 16 -3.40 -6.77 14.47
C GLY A 16 -3.77 -7.73 15.61
N MET A 17 -3.18 -7.54 16.80
CA MET A 17 -3.43 -8.41 17.95
C MET A 17 -4.81 -8.10 18.57
N GLN A 18 -5.71 -9.08 18.53
CA GLN A 18 -7.04 -9.01 19.14
C GLN A 18 -7.28 -10.25 19.98
N ASP A 19 -7.54 -10.06 21.28
CA ASP A 19 -7.80 -11.15 22.25
C ASP A 19 -6.74 -12.28 22.25
N GLY A 20 -5.48 -11.93 21.96
CA GLY A 20 -4.36 -12.89 21.89
C GLY A 20 -4.26 -13.67 20.57
N CYS A 21 -5.07 -13.31 19.58
CA CYS A 21 -5.06 -13.87 18.23
C CYS A 21 -4.73 -12.78 17.20
N ILE A 22 -4.16 -13.17 16.06
CA ILE A 22 -3.91 -12.28 14.92
C ILE A 22 -4.39 -12.95 13.63
N GLU A 23 -5.16 -12.22 12.83
CA GLU A 23 -5.50 -12.65 11.48
C GLU A 23 -4.31 -12.32 10.57
N TRP A 24 -3.45 -13.32 10.38
CA TRP A 24 -2.13 -13.14 9.75
C TRP A 24 -2.17 -12.54 8.35
N MET A 25 -3.16 -12.88 7.51
CA MET A 25 -3.16 -12.47 6.11
C MET A 25 -3.49 -10.98 5.97
N GLY A 26 -4.58 -10.54 6.60
CA GLY A 26 -5.05 -9.17 6.56
C GLY A 26 -4.27 -8.23 7.47
N ALA A 27 -3.76 -8.70 8.61
CA ALA A 27 -2.99 -7.87 9.53
C ALA A 27 -1.51 -7.75 9.14
N MET A 28 -0.89 -8.79 8.58
CA MET A 28 0.56 -8.83 8.33
C MET A 28 0.91 -9.10 6.86
N ALA A 29 0.51 -10.25 6.31
CA ALA A 29 1.03 -10.75 5.04
C ALA A 29 0.70 -9.84 3.84
N ASN A 30 -0.47 -9.22 3.85
CA ASN A 30 -0.88 -8.28 2.80
C ASN A 30 -0.27 -6.89 2.99
N ARG A 31 -0.10 -6.45 4.24
CA ARG A 31 0.26 -5.06 4.59
C ARG A 31 1.76 -4.82 4.58
N LEU A 32 2.55 -5.73 5.14
CA LEU A 32 4.00 -5.57 5.28
C LEU A 32 4.72 -5.38 3.94
N PRO A 33 4.45 -6.19 2.88
CA PRO A 33 5.07 -5.97 1.58
C PRO A 33 4.70 -4.62 0.97
N MET A 34 3.46 -4.16 1.15
CA MET A 34 3.00 -2.87 0.62
C MET A 34 3.64 -1.68 1.34
N MET A 35 3.85 -1.78 2.65
CA MET A 35 4.60 -0.76 3.41
C MET A 35 6.05 -0.65 2.92
N VAL A 36 6.72 -1.79 2.66
CA VAL A 36 8.08 -1.82 2.12
C VAL A 36 8.14 -1.23 0.71
N VAL A 37 7.16 -1.53 -0.14
CA VAL A 37 7.06 -0.93 -1.48
C VAL A 37 6.86 0.58 -1.40
N ALA A 38 5.97 1.05 -0.53
CA ALA A 38 5.70 2.49 -0.36
C ALA A 38 6.93 3.27 0.13
N GLU A 39 7.68 2.71 1.08
CA GLU A 39 8.95 3.24 1.54
C GLU A 39 10.00 3.31 0.42
N LEU A 40 10.11 2.24 -0.38
CA LEU A 40 11.06 2.18 -1.51
C LEU A 40 10.82 3.24 -2.58
N ILE A 41 9.57 3.63 -2.79
CA ILE A 41 9.21 4.67 -3.77
C ILE A 41 9.06 6.06 -3.14
N GLY A 42 9.29 6.19 -1.82
CA GLY A 42 9.28 7.46 -1.11
C GLY A 42 7.89 8.08 -0.94
N LEU A 43 6.84 7.26 -0.80
CA LEU A 43 5.48 7.75 -0.53
C LEU A 43 5.35 8.18 0.94
N PRO A 44 5.09 9.47 1.23
CA PRO A 44 4.78 9.90 2.59
C PRO A 44 3.36 9.45 2.97
N ASP A 45 3.24 8.90 4.18
CA ASP A 45 1.98 8.49 4.83
C ASP A 45 0.99 7.70 3.93
N PRO A 46 1.41 6.55 3.38
CA PRO A 46 0.59 5.77 2.46
C PRO A 46 -0.63 5.14 3.15
N ASP A 47 -1.81 5.28 2.54
CA ASP A 47 -2.97 4.44 2.90
C ASP A 47 -2.70 2.98 2.49
N ILE A 48 -2.23 2.20 3.45
CA ILE A 48 -1.87 0.79 3.25
C ILE A 48 -3.06 -0.06 2.81
N ALA A 49 -4.28 0.25 3.26
CA ALA A 49 -5.46 -0.49 2.85
C ALA A 49 -5.75 -0.26 1.35
N GLN A 50 -5.58 0.97 0.88
CA GLN A 50 -5.72 1.32 -0.53
C GLN A 50 -4.60 0.68 -1.38
N LEU A 51 -3.35 0.67 -0.92
CA LEU A 51 -2.24 0.02 -1.63
C LEU A 51 -2.45 -1.48 -1.79
N VAL A 52 -2.93 -2.17 -0.74
CA VAL A 52 -3.28 -3.60 -0.81
C VAL A 52 -4.36 -3.86 -1.86
N LYS A 53 -5.40 -3.01 -1.88
CA LYS A 53 -6.50 -3.11 -2.84
C LYS A 53 -6.02 -2.93 -4.28
N TRP A 54 -5.19 -1.92 -4.54
CA TRP A 54 -4.61 -1.70 -5.86
C TRP A 54 -3.67 -2.82 -6.29
N GLY A 55 -2.85 -3.35 -5.38
CA GLY A 55 -1.99 -4.50 -5.66
C GLY A 55 -2.79 -5.73 -6.09
N TYR A 56 -3.88 -6.03 -5.38
CA TYR A 56 -4.75 -7.15 -5.74
C TYR A 56 -5.46 -6.94 -7.09
N ALA A 57 -5.92 -5.71 -7.36
CA ALA A 57 -6.51 -5.37 -8.65
C ALA A 57 -5.49 -5.51 -9.81
N ALA A 58 -4.24 -5.11 -9.60
CA ALA A 58 -3.17 -5.25 -10.58
C ALA A 58 -2.82 -6.73 -10.86
N THR A 59 -2.75 -7.58 -9.82
CA THR A 59 -2.52 -9.02 -9.97
C THR A 59 -3.64 -9.69 -10.76
N GLN A 60 -4.92 -9.38 -10.46
CA GLN A 60 -6.06 -9.92 -11.23
C GLN A 60 -6.03 -9.52 -12.70
N LEU A 61 -5.56 -8.30 -13.00
CA LEU A 61 -5.39 -7.83 -14.38
C LEU A 61 -4.27 -8.61 -15.11
N LEU A 62 -3.17 -8.91 -14.42
CA LEU A 62 -2.07 -9.73 -14.95
C LEU A 62 -2.47 -11.18 -15.18
N GLU A 63 -3.36 -11.74 -14.35
CA GLU A 63 -3.87 -13.11 -14.49
C GLU A 63 -4.87 -13.27 -15.65
N GLY A 64 -5.28 -12.17 -16.30
CA GLY A 64 -6.11 -12.19 -17.52
C GLY A 64 -7.58 -12.59 -17.28
N LEU A 65 -8.04 -12.66 -16.03
CA LEU A 65 -9.40 -13.07 -15.64
C LEU A 65 -10.42 -11.92 -15.65
N VAL A 66 -10.23 -10.93 -16.52
CA VAL A 66 -10.95 -9.66 -16.43
C VAL A 66 -12.07 -9.58 -17.47
N GLU A 67 -13.32 -9.75 -17.00
CA GLU A 67 -14.52 -9.35 -17.75
C GLU A 67 -14.50 -7.84 -18.06
N ASN A 68 -15.15 -7.38 -19.12
CA ASN A 68 -15.05 -5.99 -19.61
C ASN A 68 -15.29 -4.90 -18.53
N ASP A 69 -16.15 -5.16 -17.56
CA ASP A 69 -16.45 -4.22 -16.45
C ASP A 69 -15.28 -4.06 -15.48
N GLN A 70 -14.50 -5.11 -15.28
CA GLN A 70 -13.33 -5.11 -14.39
C GLN A 70 -12.11 -4.42 -15.03
N LEU A 71 -12.04 -4.36 -16.37
CA LEU A 71 -11.02 -3.56 -17.08
C LEU A 71 -11.25 -2.06 -16.88
N VAL A 72 -12.52 -1.64 -16.88
CA VAL A 72 -12.90 -0.26 -16.57
C VAL A 72 -12.55 0.07 -15.11
N ALA A 73 -12.89 -0.82 -14.17
CA ALA A 73 -12.55 -0.65 -12.76
C ALA A 73 -11.02 -0.58 -12.52
N ALA A 74 -10.24 -1.41 -13.20
CA ALA A 74 -8.78 -1.36 -13.14
C ALA A 74 -8.20 -0.06 -13.74
N GLY A 75 -8.76 0.43 -14.84
CA GLY A 75 -8.39 1.72 -15.42
C GLY A 75 -8.67 2.89 -14.47
N VAL A 76 -9.81 2.89 -13.79
CA VAL A 76 -10.15 3.88 -12.75
C VAL A 76 -9.15 3.80 -11.60
N ALA A 77 -8.88 2.59 -11.08
CA ALA A 77 -7.93 2.39 -10.00
C ALA A 77 -6.50 2.88 -10.34
N LEU A 78 -6.05 2.67 -11.59
CA LEU A 78 -4.75 3.17 -12.06
C LEU A 78 -4.72 4.70 -12.15
N MET A 79 -5.82 5.32 -12.57
CA MET A 79 -5.94 6.78 -12.63
C MET A 79 -5.95 7.39 -11.22
N GLU A 80 -6.65 6.77 -10.26
CA GLU A 80 -6.62 7.15 -8.84
C GLU A 80 -5.22 7.01 -8.24
N LEU A 81 -4.53 5.90 -8.51
CA LEU A 81 -3.14 5.70 -8.08
C LEU A 81 -2.21 6.77 -8.64
N SER A 82 -2.36 7.10 -9.92
CA SER A 82 -1.56 8.14 -10.58
C SER A 82 -1.81 9.52 -9.97
N GLY A 83 -3.08 9.85 -9.68
CA GLY A 83 -3.45 11.09 -9.01
C GLY A 83 -2.90 11.17 -7.59
N TYR A 84 -3.02 10.08 -6.82
CA TYR A 84 -2.48 9.99 -5.47
C TYR A 84 -0.96 10.18 -5.45
N ILE A 85 -0.23 9.51 -6.35
CA ILE A 85 1.22 9.68 -6.48
C ILE A 85 1.57 11.15 -6.77
N PHE A 86 0.84 11.80 -7.68
CA PHE A 86 1.08 13.20 -8.04
C PHE A 86 0.84 14.16 -6.85
N GLU A 87 -0.26 13.97 -6.12
CA GLU A 87 -0.55 14.75 -4.91
C GLU A 87 0.51 14.56 -3.83
N GLN A 88 1.02 13.34 -3.66
CA GLN A 88 2.07 13.07 -2.68
C GLN A 88 3.41 13.70 -3.09
N PHE A 89 3.74 13.71 -4.39
CA PHE A 89 4.90 14.44 -4.90
C PHE A 89 4.76 15.96 -4.67
N ASP A 90 3.60 16.54 -4.94
CA ASP A 90 3.34 17.97 -4.69
C ASP A 90 3.46 18.31 -3.19
N ARG A 91 2.95 17.45 -2.30
CA ARG A 91 3.08 17.62 -0.85
C ARG A 91 4.53 17.53 -0.37
N ALA A 92 5.29 16.54 -0.86
CA ALA A 92 6.70 16.37 -0.54
C ALA A 92 7.55 17.54 -1.07
N ALA A 93 7.18 18.13 -2.21
CA ALA A 93 7.84 19.32 -2.75
C ALA A 93 7.48 20.60 -1.96
N ALA A 94 6.28 20.66 -1.38
CA ALA A 94 5.80 21.80 -0.62
C ALA A 94 6.32 21.83 0.83
N ASP A 95 6.67 20.69 1.43
CA ASP A 95 7.24 20.61 2.78
C ASP A 95 8.55 19.80 2.83
N PRO A 96 9.71 20.43 2.57
CA PRO A 96 11.00 19.73 2.50
C PRO A 96 11.56 19.29 3.86
N ARG A 97 10.84 19.47 4.97
CA ARG A 97 11.37 19.28 6.34
C ARG A 97 10.60 18.23 7.14
N ASP A 98 10.71 16.97 6.78
CA ASP A 98 10.76 15.87 7.76
C ASP A 98 11.15 14.52 7.13
N ASN A 99 12.29 14.48 6.43
CA ASN A 99 12.91 13.21 6.04
C ASN A 99 14.36 13.17 6.54
N SER A 100 14.54 12.84 7.82
CA SER A 100 15.83 12.56 8.47
C SER A 100 15.71 11.34 9.37
#